data_AF-A0A177QEC4-F1
#
_entry.id   AF-A0A177QEC4-F1
#
_cell.length_a   1.000
_cell.length_b   1.000
_cell.length_c   1.000
_cell.angle_alpha   90.00
_cell.angle_beta   90.00
_cell.angle_gamma   90.00
#
_symmetry.space_group_name_H-M   'P 1'
#
loop_
_entity.id
_entity.type
_entity.pdbx_description
1 polymer ?
#
loop_
_entity_poly.entity_id
_entity_poly.type
_entity_poly.pdbx_seq_one_letter_code
_entity_poly.pdbx_strand_id
1 'polypeptide(L)'
;MTALVAAGTVAPRVAAAQQGAAPATPAQLDYDFFKTSVQPIFTAKRPGLVRCIQCHMQSTNSRLLLQPFAAGATSWDEEQSRKNFETVSRLVSPGKPTASRLLMHPLARGAGGDPFHAGGKHWDSQDAPEWRILADWVRGQTITGASR
;
A
#
# COMPACT_ATOMS: atom_id res chain seq x y z
N MET A 1 -62.21 43.12 -20.70
CA MET A 1 -61.07 42.49 -21.37
C MET A 1 -60.37 41.59 -20.37
N THR A 2 -60.23 40.33 -20.75
CA THR A 2 -59.80 39.16 -19.98
C THR A 2 -58.38 39.31 -19.44
N ALA A 3 -58.13 38.90 -18.19
CA ALA A 3 -56.78 38.60 -17.71
C ALA A 3 -56.81 37.27 -16.95
N LEU A 4 -56.32 36.21 -17.60
CA LEU A 4 -55.96 34.95 -16.97
C LEU A 4 -54.71 35.18 -16.11
N VAL A 5 -54.68 34.62 -14.89
CA VAL A 5 -53.42 34.38 -14.17
C VAL A 5 -53.35 32.90 -13.84
N ALA A 6 -52.30 32.26 -14.35
CA ALA A 6 -52.05 30.83 -14.33
C ALA A 6 -51.65 30.34 -12.92
N ALA A 7 -52.15 29.15 -12.56
CA ALA A 7 -51.73 28.42 -11.37
C ALA A 7 -50.32 27.83 -11.61
N GLY A 8 -49.33 28.29 -10.84
CA GLY A 8 -47.99 27.72 -10.83
C GLY A 8 -47.90 26.49 -9.93
N THR A 9 -47.52 25.35 -10.50
CA THR A 9 -47.23 24.10 -9.76
C THR A 9 -45.86 24.19 -9.08
N VAL A 10 -45.82 23.99 -7.75
CA VAL A 10 -44.57 23.87 -6.99
C VAL A 10 -44.11 22.41 -7.01
N ALA A 11 -42.95 22.14 -7.62
CA ALA A 11 -42.31 20.82 -7.56
C ALA A 11 -41.55 20.64 -6.23
N PRO A 12 -41.52 19.43 -5.64
CA PRO A 12 -40.81 19.21 -4.39
C PRO A 12 -39.29 19.16 -4.65
N ARG A 13 -38.53 19.87 -3.82
CA ARG A 13 -37.07 19.74 -3.76
C ARG A 13 -36.73 18.43 -3.06
N VAL A 14 -36.20 17.47 -3.81
CA VAL A 14 -35.61 16.26 -3.23
C VAL A 14 -34.33 16.71 -2.51
N ALA A 15 -34.34 16.66 -1.18
CA ALA A 15 -33.13 16.91 -0.39
C ALA A 15 -32.16 15.76 -0.63
N ALA A 16 -31.04 16.03 -1.29
CA ALA A 16 -29.93 15.10 -1.39
C ALA A 16 -29.39 14.86 0.02
N ALA A 17 -29.57 13.65 0.53
CA ALA A 17 -28.92 13.21 1.76
C ALA A 17 -27.40 13.24 1.52
N GLN A 18 -26.73 14.26 2.06
CA GLN A 18 -25.28 14.25 2.20
C GLN A 18 -24.94 13.14 3.19
N GLN A 19 -24.54 11.97 2.67
CA GLN A 19 -23.87 10.97 3.47
C GLN A 19 -22.56 11.61 3.94
N GLY A 20 -22.57 12.12 5.16
CA GLY A 20 -21.35 12.56 5.84
C GLY A 20 -20.39 11.39 5.86
N ALA A 21 -19.23 11.56 5.23
CA ALA A 21 -18.15 10.60 5.33
C ALA A 21 -17.82 10.43 6.82
N ALA A 22 -18.11 9.24 7.35
CA ALA A 22 -17.65 8.88 8.69
C ALA A 22 -16.12 9.04 8.73
N PRO A 23 -15.55 9.54 9.84
CA PRO A 23 -14.10 9.57 9.99
C PRO A 23 -13.58 8.14 9.80
N ALA A 24 -12.80 7.93 8.74
CA ALA A 24 -12.20 6.64 8.46
C ALA A 24 -11.28 6.30 9.64
N THR A 25 -11.60 5.22 10.37
CA THR A 25 -10.67 4.62 11.32
C THR A 25 -9.35 4.38 10.57
N PRO A 26 -8.19 4.74 11.15
CA PRO A 26 -6.91 4.41 10.52
C PRO A 26 -6.89 2.93 10.16
N ALA A 27 -6.66 2.63 8.88
CA ALA A 27 -6.59 1.26 8.42
C ALA A 27 -5.55 0.50 9.28
N GLN A 28 -5.97 -0.57 9.95
CA GLN A 28 -5.02 -1.42 10.64
C GLN A 28 -4.32 -2.31 9.61
N LEU A 29 -3.00 -2.39 9.69
CA LEU A 29 -2.23 -3.27 8.82
C LEU A 29 -2.44 -4.72 9.25
N ASP A 30 -2.76 -5.59 8.29
CA ASP A 30 -3.03 -7.00 8.52
C ASP A 30 -1.74 -7.82 8.46
N TYR A 31 -1.46 -8.60 9.51
CA TYR A 31 -0.25 -9.41 9.57
C TYR A 31 -0.29 -10.58 8.59
N ASP A 32 -1.44 -11.23 8.46
CA ASP A 32 -1.56 -12.41 7.60
C ASP A 32 -1.41 -11.99 6.13
N PHE A 33 -2.10 -10.93 5.68
CA PHE A 33 -1.89 -10.35 4.35
C PHE A 33 -0.43 -9.96 4.14
N PHE A 34 0.20 -9.35 5.13
CA PHE A 34 1.62 -9.03 5.04
C PHE A 34 2.45 -10.28 4.79
N LYS A 35 2.30 -11.31 5.61
CA LYS A 35 3.11 -12.53 5.53
C LYS A 35 2.88 -13.28 4.23
N THR A 36 1.64 -13.36 3.73
CA THR A 36 1.32 -14.14 2.54
C THR A 36 1.54 -13.41 1.22
N SER A 37 1.33 -12.09 1.19
CA SER A 37 1.26 -11.33 -0.06
C SER A 37 2.35 -10.26 -0.17
N VAL A 38 2.67 -9.56 0.93
CA VAL A 38 3.68 -8.50 0.91
C VAL A 38 5.10 -9.05 1.08
N GLN A 39 5.32 -9.87 2.09
CA GLN A 39 6.64 -10.34 2.48
C GLN A 39 7.39 -11.08 1.34
N PRO A 40 6.75 -11.91 0.51
CA PRO A 40 7.42 -12.57 -0.62
C PRO A 40 8.02 -11.59 -1.64
N ILE A 41 7.49 -10.37 -1.76
CA ILE A 41 8.01 -9.33 -2.69
C ILE A 41 9.47 -8.98 -2.37
N PHE A 42 9.86 -9.05 -1.09
CA PHE A 42 11.20 -8.70 -0.64
C PHE A 42 12.28 -9.72 -1.03
N THR A 43 11.87 -10.95 -1.37
CA THR A 43 12.76 -12.04 -1.77
C THR A 43 12.65 -12.35 -3.27
N ALA A 44 11.63 -11.82 -3.95
CA ALA A 44 11.43 -11.97 -5.38
C ALA A 44 12.61 -11.42 -6.20
N LYS A 45 13.13 -12.24 -7.12
CA LYS A 45 14.18 -11.84 -8.07
C LYS A 45 13.53 -11.26 -9.31
N ARG A 46 14.02 -10.10 -9.74
CA ARG A 46 13.61 -9.41 -10.98
C ARG A 46 14.81 -9.33 -11.94
N PRO A 47 14.62 -9.47 -13.26
CA PRO A 47 15.71 -9.31 -14.23
C PRO A 47 16.42 -7.97 -14.05
N GLY A 48 17.76 -7.99 -14.01
CA GLY A 48 18.58 -6.77 -13.89
C GLY A 48 18.58 -6.07 -12.52
N LEU A 49 17.77 -6.51 -11.54
CA LEU A 49 17.64 -5.83 -10.24
C LEU A 49 18.11 -6.70 -9.08
N VAL A 50 18.65 -6.06 -8.04
CA VAL A 50 18.94 -6.72 -6.76
C VAL A 50 17.64 -7.07 -6.05
N ARG A 51 17.65 -8.11 -5.20
CA ARG A 51 16.51 -8.39 -4.31
C ARG A 51 16.53 -7.43 -3.14
N CYS A 52 15.37 -7.04 -2.63
CA CYS A 52 15.28 -6.14 -1.48
C CYS A 52 16.07 -6.70 -0.28
N ILE A 53 15.89 -7.99 0.04
CA ILE A 53 16.60 -8.65 1.15
C ILE A 53 18.13 -8.56 1.04
N GLN A 54 18.71 -8.51 -0.17
CA GLN A 54 20.17 -8.48 -0.33
C GLN A 54 20.81 -7.18 0.20
N CYS A 55 20.09 -6.06 0.13
CA CYS A 55 20.59 -4.77 0.62
C CYS A 55 19.96 -4.36 1.96
N HIS A 56 18.80 -4.94 2.32
CA HIS A 56 18.05 -4.58 3.51
C HIS A 56 18.18 -5.59 4.66
N MET A 57 18.81 -6.75 4.45
CA MET A 57 19.22 -7.59 5.58
C MET A 57 20.42 -6.96 6.29
N GLN A 58 20.34 -6.81 7.61
CA GLN A 58 21.46 -6.30 8.44
C GLN A 58 22.03 -4.93 7.99
N SER A 59 21.23 -4.11 7.31
CA SER A 59 21.67 -2.81 6.79
C SER A 59 21.83 -1.78 7.91
N THR A 60 22.96 -1.09 7.95
CA THR A 60 23.18 0.06 8.86
C THR A 60 22.78 1.40 8.26
N ASN A 61 22.56 1.44 6.94
CA ASN A 61 22.27 2.66 6.18
C ASN A 61 20.83 2.72 5.64
N SER A 62 19.96 1.80 6.06
CA SER A 62 18.56 1.76 5.66
C SER A 62 17.63 1.71 6.87
N ARG A 63 16.47 2.37 6.75
CA ARG A 63 15.37 2.22 7.73
C ARG A 63 14.63 0.89 7.59
N LEU A 64 14.68 0.28 6.41
CA LEU A 64 14.16 -1.07 6.20
C LEU A 64 15.24 -2.07 6.61
N LEU A 65 14.99 -2.75 7.74
CA LEU A 65 15.82 -3.81 8.28
C LEU A 65 15.06 -5.14 8.25
N LEU A 66 15.39 -5.99 7.28
CA LEU A 66 14.84 -7.33 7.17
C LEU A 66 15.70 -8.32 7.98
N GLN A 67 15.05 -9.31 8.59
CA GLN A 67 15.74 -10.40 9.24
C GLN A 67 16.55 -11.21 8.22
N PRO A 68 17.73 -11.73 8.57
CA PRO A 68 18.41 -12.72 7.74
C PRO A 68 17.61 -14.04 7.75
N PHE A 69 17.83 -14.89 6.75
CA PHE A 69 17.33 -16.27 6.80
C PHE A 69 18.14 -17.07 7.83
N ALA A 70 17.49 -18.05 8.45
CA ALA A 70 18.21 -19.08 9.21
C ALA A 70 19.18 -19.85 8.30
N ALA A 71 20.20 -20.46 8.88
CA ALA A 71 21.19 -21.23 8.10
C ALA A 71 20.49 -22.33 7.27
N GLY A 72 20.72 -22.32 5.95
CA GLY A 72 20.11 -23.26 5.02
C GLY A 72 18.64 -22.97 4.66
N ALA A 73 18.00 -21.97 5.26
CA ALA A 73 16.62 -21.61 4.94
C ALA A 73 16.53 -20.72 3.69
N THR A 74 15.42 -20.86 2.96
CA THR A 74 15.09 -20.04 1.79
C THR A 74 13.92 -19.09 2.03
N SER A 75 13.32 -19.13 3.22
CA SER A 75 12.23 -18.28 3.68
C SER A 75 12.40 -17.92 5.16
N TRP A 76 11.65 -16.91 5.60
CA TRP A 76 11.56 -16.56 7.01
C TRP A 76 10.64 -17.52 7.78
N ASP A 77 10.98 -17.78 9.03
CA ASP A 77 10.06 -18.41 9.97
C ASP A 77 9.03 -17.40 10.53
N GLU A 78 8.17 -17.85 11.44
CA GLU A 78 7.13 -17.03 12.05
C GLU A 78 7.69 -15.86 12.86
N GLU A 79 8.73 -16.10 13.66
CA GLU A 79 9.33 -15.08 14.51
C GLU A 79 10.00 -13.99 13.66
N GLN A 80 10.78 -14.40 12.65
CA GLN A 80 11.41 -13.51 11.70
C GLN A 80 10.36 -12.72 10.91
N SER A 81 9.26 -13.36 10.54
CA SER A 81 8.15 -12.70 9.84
C SER A 81 7.48 -11.62 10.67
N ARG A 82 7.30 -11.82 11.99
CA ARG A 82 6.75 -10.79 12.89
C ARG A 82 7.69 -9.60 13.04
N LYS A 83 8.99 -9.84 13.21
CA LYS A 83 10.01 -8.78 13.24
C LYS A 83 10.06 -7.97 11.94
N ASN A 84 9.91 -8.65 10.80
CA ASN A 84 9.79 -8.00 9.50
C ASN A 84 8.52 -7.14 9.41
N PHE A 85 7.37 -7.67 9.85
CA PHE A 85 6.10 -6.92 9.86
C PHE A 85 6.20 -5.63 10.68
N GLU A 86 6.75 -5.70 11.89
CA GLU A 86 6.94 -4.53 12.74
C GLU A 86 7.82 -3.47 12.08
N THR A 87 8.89 -3.91 11.41
CA THR A 87 9.83 -3.01 10.74
C THR A 87 9.21 -2.36 9.50
N VAL A 88 8.53 -3.15 8.68
CA VAL A 88 7.89 -2.66 7.45
C VAL A 88 6.71 -1.74 7.79
N SER A 89 5.96 -2.03 8.85
CA SER A 89 4.81 -1.22 9.29
C SER A 89 5.21 0.22 9.65
N ARG A 90 6.44 0.44 10.14
CA ARG A 90 6.96 1.79 10.43
C ARG A 90 7.28 2.62 9.17
N LEU A 91 7.29 1.99 7.99
CA LEU A 91 7.61 2.65 6.72
C LEU A 91 6.37 3.01 5.90
N VAL A 92 5.18 2.74 6.44
CA VAL A 92 3.91 3.02 5.79
C VAL A 92 3.07 3.98 6.62
N SER A 93 2.26 4.77 5.92
CA SER A 93 1.17 5.54 6.49
C SER A 93 -0.12 4.81 6.17
N PRO A 94 -0.76 4.12 7.13
CA PRO A 94 -1.94 3.34 6.84
C PRO A 94 -3.06 4.17 6.20
N GLY A 95 -3.73 3.59 5.22
CA GLY A 95 -4.68 4.26 4.33
C GLY A 95 -4.07 5.09 3.21
N LYS A 96 -2.74 5.32 3.20
CA LYS A 96 -2.08 6.30 2.32
C LYS A 96 -0.87 5.71 1.58
N PRO A 97 -1.06 4.93 0.49
CA PRO A 97 0.02 4.31 -0.26
C PRO A 97 1.08 5.29 -0.79
N THR A 98 0.65 6.41 -1.39
CA THR A 98 1.57 7.41 -1.96
C THR A 98 2.26 8.30 -0.92
N ALA A 99 1.80 8.28 0.33
CA ALA A 99 2.51 8.91 1.47
C ALA A 99 3.48 7.94 2.16
N SER A 100 3.53 6.67 1.73
CA SER A 100 4.31 5.62 2.38
C SER A 100 5.68 5.45 1.73
N ARG A 101 6.75 5.61 2.51
CA ARG A 101 8.14 5.51 2.02
C ARG A 101 8.44 4.14 1.43
N LEU A 102 7.85 3.06 1.97
CA LEU A 102 7.99 1.70 1.45
C LEU A 102 7.65 1.61 -0.04
N LEU A 103 6.61 2.33 -0.49
CA LEU A 103 6.13 2.27 -1.87
C LEU A 103 6.84 3.28 -2.78
N MET A 104 7.12 4.47 -2.26
CA MET A 104 7.61 5.58 -3.10
C MET A 104 9.11 5.53 -3.35
N HIS A 105 9.90 5.00 -2.40
CA HIS A 105 11.36 4.97 -2.54
C HIS A 105 11.85 4.12 -3.73
N PRO A 106 11.38 2.87 -3.91
CA PRO A 106 11.77 2.02 -5.04
C PRO A 106 10.95 2.26 -6.32
N LEU A 107 9.90 3.10 -6.31
CA LEU A 107 9.11 3.44 -7.50
C LEU A 107 9.91 4.34 -8.45
N ALA A 108 9.75 4.17 -9.76
CA ALA A 108 10.39 5.00 -10.76
C ALA A 108 10.02 6.48 -10.60
N ARG A 109 10.99 7.36 -10.86
CA ARG A 109 10.82 8.82 -10.72
C ARG A 109 9.68 9.35 -11.60
N GLY A 110 9.54 8.82 -12.82
CA GLY A 110 8.46 9.19 -13.75
C GLY A 110 7.05 8.84 -13.24
N ALA A 111 6.93 7.88 -12.32
CA ALA A 111 5.67 7.51 -11.66
C ALA A 111 5.46 8.20 -10.30
N GLY A 112 6.28 9.19 -9.98
CA GLY A 112 6.22 9.96 -8.73
C GLY A 112 7.10 9.42 -7.60
N GLY A 113 7.93 8.41 -7.85
CA GLY A 113 8.85 7.87 -6.85
C GLY A 113 10.05 8.79 -6.53
N ASP A 114 10.81 8.42 -5.50
CA ASP A 114 11.96 9.21 -5.05
C ASP A 114 13.03 9.38 -6.15
N PRO A 115 13.90 10.40 -6.10
CA PRO A 115 14.94 10.60 -7.12
C PRO A 115 15.96 9.45 -7.22
N PHE A 116 16.24 8.77 -6.10
CA PHE A 116 17.29 7.76 -6.02
C PHE A 116 16.91 6.61 -5.07
N HIS A 117 17.28 5.39 -5.46
CA HIS A 117 17.29 4.19 -4.63
C HIS A 117 18.42 3.28 -5.10
N ALA A 118 19.38 2.98 -4.22
CA ALA A 118 20.62 2.30 -4.60
C ALA A 118 20.40 0.90 -5.19
N GLY A 119 19.37 0.18 -4.73
CA GLY A 119 18.97 -1.13 -5.27
C GLY A 119 18.27 -1.07 -6.63
N GLY A 120 18.10 0.13 -7.20
CA GLY A 120 17.38 0.36 -8.46
C GLY A 120 15.89 0.67 -8.26
N LYS A 121 15.21 0.94 -9.38
CA LYS A 121 13.75 1.17 -9.39
C LYS A 121 13.05 -0.14 -9.70
N HIS A 122 12.19 -0.59 -8.80
CA HIS A 122 11.56 -1.92 -8.87
C HIS A 122 10.25 -1.91 -9.66
N TRP A 123 9.60 -0.76 -9.76
CA TRP A 123 8.33 -0.59 -10.44
C TRP A 123 8.33 0.69 -11.27
N ASP A 124 7.90 0.60 -12.51
CA ASP A 124 7.82 1.75 -13.42
C ASP A 124 6.51 2.52 -13.30
N SER A 125 5.52 1.96 -12.61
CA SER A 125 4.21 2.58 -12.37
C SER A 125 3.57 2.08 -11.08
N GLN A 126 2.56 2.84 -10.61
CA GLN A 126 1.69 2.42 -9.50
C GLN A 126 0.71 1.31 -9.92
N ASP A 127 0.68 0.97 -11.20
CA ASP A 127 -0.11 -0.13 -11.75
C ASP A 127 0.63 -1.47 -11.76
N ALA A 128 1.92 -1.46 -11.41
CA ALA A 128 2.71 -2.67 -11.30
C ALA A 128 2.05 -3.64 -10.29
N PRO A 129 1.90 -4.94 -10.61
CA PRO A 129 1.17 -5.88 -9.77
C PRO A 129 1.63 -5.90 -8.30
N GLU A 130 2.94 -5.94 -8.09
CA GLU A 130 3.52 -5.94 -6.73
C GLU A 130 3.34 -4.60 -6.01
N TRP A 131 3.37 -3.48 -6.74
CA TRP A 131 3.08 -2.17 -6.14
C TRP A 131 1.64 -2.11 -5.65
N ARG A 132 0.68 -2.65 -6.41
CA ARG A 132 -0.72 -2.73 -6.01
C ARG A 132 -0.92 -3.61 -4.77
N ILE A 133 -0.25 -4.76 -4.69
CA ILE A 133 -0.29 -5.62 -3.49
C ILE A 133 0.15 -4.85 -2.24
N LEU A 134 1.25 -4.08 -2.33
CA LEU A 134 1.71 -3.23 -1.23
C LEU A 134 0.69 -2.14 -0.90
N ALA A 135 0.13 -1.50 -1.92
CA ALA A 135 -0.83 -0.42 -1.74
C ALA A 135 -2.13 -0.92 -1.10
N ASP A 136 -2.57 -2.11 -1.45
CA ASP A 136 -3.76 -2.76 -0.91
C ASP A 136 -3.58 -3.12 0.57
N TRP A 137 -2.42 -3.67 0.93
CA TRP A 137 -2.07 -3.87 2.33
C TRP A 137 -2.06 -2.54 3.11
N VAL A 138 -1.45 -1.49 2.55
CA VAL A 138 -1.42 -0.16 3.17
C VAL A 138 -2.83 0.43 3.31
N ARG A 139 -3.73 0.17 2.36
CA ARG A 139 -5.15 0.57 2.44
C ARG A 139 -5.96 -0.23 3.47
N GLY A 140 -5.38 -1.26 4.08
CA GLY A 140 -6.02 -2.09 5.10
C GLY A 140 -6.75 -3.31 4.56
N GLN A 141 -6.42 -3.79 3.36
CA GLN A 141 -6.93 -5.08 2.91
C GLN A 141 -6.40 -6.21 3.79
N THR A 142 -7.26 -7.21 4.02
CA THR A 142 -6.98 -8.44 4.76
C THR A 142 -7.09 -9.64 3.82
N ILE A 143 -6.53 -10.79 4.18
CA ILE A 143 -6.61 -12.02 3.36
C ILE A 143 -8.05 -12.38 2.95
N THR A 144 -9.02 -12.17 3.84
CA THR A 144 -10.43 -12.48 3.59
C THR A 144 -11.14 -11.42 2.74
N GLY A 145 -10.59 -10.19 2.70
CA GLY A 145 -11.10 -9.07 1.91
C GLY A 145 -10.57 -9.00 0.48
N ALA A 146 -9.56 -9.81 0.11
CA ALA A 146 -8.95 -9.83 -1.23
C ALA A 146 -9.83 -10.50 -2.32
N SER A 147 -11.13 -10.68 -2.07
CA SER A 147 -12.02 -11.41 -2.98
C SER A 147 -12.72 -10.49 -3.99
N ARG A 148 -12.26 -10.60 -5.23
CA ARG A 148 -12.85 -10.25 -6.54
C ARG A 148 -12.76 -8.81 -7.03
#